data_AF-M3V0H7-F1
#
_entry.id   AF-M3V0H7-F1
#
_cell.length_a   1.000
_cell.length_b   1.000
_cell.length_c   1.000
_cell.angle_alpha   90.00
_cell.angle_beta   90.00
_cell.angle_gamma   90.00
#
_symmetry.space_group_name_H-M   'P 1'
#
loop_
_entity.id
_entity.type
_entity.pdbx_description
1 polymer ?
#
loop_
_entity_poly.entity_id
_entity_poly.type
_entity_poly.pdbx_seq_one_letter_code
_entity_poly.pdbx_strand_id
1 'polypeptide(L)' 'MVDERSVPAYTEAQAIAGMIAGHRMAGMEPTPGDVAAAQRGFRGESTAEDERVRVLAEITASRSAAPPDGQPLRD' A
#
# COMPACT_ATOMS: atom_id res chain seq x y z
N MET A 1 8.61 -30.08 18.11
CA MET A 1 7.61 -29.00 17.99
C MET A 1 8.30 -27.90 17.22
N VAL A 2 8.02 -27.76 15.92
CA VAL A 2 8.58 -26.66 15.12
C VAL A 2 7.81 -25.42 15.57
N ASP A 3 8.51 -24.42 16.09
CA ASP A 3 7.90 -23.13 16.39
C ASP A 3 7.39 -22.57 15.06
N GLU A 4 6.07 -22.48 14.88
CA GLU A 4 5.44 -21.93 13.67
C GLU A 4 5.83 -20.46 13.43
N ARG A 5 6.49 -19.82 14.41
CA ARG A 5 7.09 -18.48 14.30
C ARG A 5 8.55 -18.50 13.83
N SER A 6 9.15 -19.67 13.64
CA SER A 6 10.49 -19.82 13.05
C SER A 6 10.38 -19.84 11.52
N VAL A 7 9.72 -18.82 10.99
CA VAL A 7 9.82 -18.49 9.57
C VAL A 7 11.23 -17.93 9.39
N PRO A 8 12.04 -18.42 8.43
CA PRO A 8 13.32 -17.79 8.13
C PRO A 8 13.07 -16.30 7.91
N ALA A 9 13.85 -15.44 8.56
CA ALA A 9 13.74 -14.00 8.38
C ALA A 9 13.92 -13.70 6.90
N TYR A 10 12.81 -13.45 6.20
CA TYR A 10 12.87 -13.06 4.80
C TYR A 10 13.71 -11.79 4.71
N THR A 11 14.57 -11.69 3.70
CA THR A 11 15.19 -10.41 3.37
C THR A 11 14.10 -9.40 2.96
N GLU A 12 14.39 -8.11 3.09
CA GLU A 12 13.49 -7.04 2.61
C GLU A 12 13.06 -7.30 1.15
N ALA A 13 14.00 -7.71 0.31
CA ALA A 13 13.74 -8.05 -1.09
C ALA A 13 12.77 -9.23 -1.26
N GLN A 14 12.89 -10.28 -0.46
CA GLN A 14 11.99 -11.43 -0.49
C GLN A 14 10.58 -11.07 0.00
N ALA A 15 10.47 -10.26 1.05
CA ALA A 15 9.19 -9.79 1.56
C ALA A 15 8.46 -8.94 0.51
N ILE A 16 9.16 -8.00 -0.12
CA ILE A 16 8.61 -7.15 -1.18
C ILE A 16 8.23 -7.97 -2.41
N ALA A 17 9.06 -8.94 -2.82
CA ALA A 17 8.73 -9.83 -3.93
C ALA A 17 7.45 -10.64 -3.65
N GLY A 18 7.28 -11.14 -2.43
CA GLY A 18 6.06 -11.84 -2.01
C GLY A 18 4.82 -10.94 -2.06
N MET A 19 4.93 -9.70 -1.58
CA MET A 19 3.86 -8.71 -1.67
C MET A 19 3.49 -8.39 -3.13
N ILE A 20 4.49 -8.18 -4.01
CA ILE A 20 4.25 -7.92 -5.44
C ILE A 20 3.56 -9.10 -6.10
N ALA A 21 4.02 -10.32 -5.82
CA ALA A 21 3.40 -11.53 -6.34
C ALA A 21 1.92 -11.65 -5.90
N GLY A 22 1.63 -11.40 -4.61
CA GLY A 22 0.27 -11.40 -4.08
C GLY A 22 -0.65 -10.38 -4.76
N HIS A 23 -0.17 -9.15 -4.97
CA HIS A 23 -0.90 -8.12 -5.72
C HIS A 23 -1.23 -8.58 -7.15
N ARG A 24 -0.23 -9.07 -7.89
CA ARG A 24 -0.42 -9.55 -9.27
C ARG A 24 -1.35 -10.75 -9.38
N MET A 25 -1.26 -11.69 -8.44
CA MET A 25 -2.17 -12.83 -8.37
C MET A 25 -3.63 -12.39 -8.14
N ALA A 26 -3.83 -11.27 -7.43
CA ALA A 26 -5.14 -10.66 -7.25
C ALA A 26 -5.56 -9.75 -8.43
N GLY A 27 -4.77 -9.67 -9.51
CA GLY A 27 -5.05 -8.79 -10.65
C GLY A 27 -4.83 -7.30 -10.36
N MET A 28 -4.10 -6.98 -9.28
CA MET A 28 -3.77 -5.61 -8.90
C MET A 28 -2.28 -5.38 -9.15
N GLU A 29 -1.88 -4.45 -10.01
CA GLU A 29 -0.46 -4.08 -10.10
C GLU A 29 -0.15 -3.12 -8.95
N PRO A 30 0.86 -3.40 -8.11
CA PRO A 30 1.21 -2.49 -7.02
C PRO A 30 1.81 -1.20 -7.58
N THR A 31 1.45 -0.09 -6.96
CA THR A 31 2.02 1.23 -7.25
C THR A 31 3.40 1.38 -6.61
N PRO A 32 4.22 2.37 -7.05
CA PRO A 32 5.44 2.72 -6.33
C PRO A 32 5.20 3.11 -4.86
N GLY A 33 4.02 3.65 -4.54
CA GLY A 33 3.61 3.97 -3.17
C GLY A 33 3.46 2.73 -2.30
N ASP A 34 2.86 1.66 -2.84
CA ASP A 34 2.69 0.39 -2.15
C ASP A 34 4.04 -0.26 -1.81
N VAL A 35 4.98 -0.21 -2.76
CA VAL A 35 6.35 -0.71 -2.55
C VAL A 35 7.06 0.09 -1.45
N ALA A 36 6.94 1.42 -1.48
CA ALA A 36 7.55 2.28 -0.46
C ALA A 36 6.93 2.05 0.93
N ALA A 37 5.62 1.83 1.02
CA ALA A 37 4.93 1.48 2.27
C ALA A 37 5.42 0.13 2.83
N ALA A 38 5.55 -0.88 1.97
CA ALA A 38 6.07 -2.19 2.36
C ALA A 38 7.53 -2.12 2.87
N GLN A 39 8.38 -1.28 2.25
CA GLN A 39 9.75 -1.04 2.72
C GLN A 39 9.77 -0.44 4.14
N ARG A 40 8.97 0.62 4.37
CA ARG A 40 8.89 1.24 5.71
C ARG A 40 8.39 0.26 6.76
N GLY A 41 7.35 -0.52 6.43
CA GLY A 41 6.81 -1.56 7.32
C GLY A 41 7.86 -2.63 7.65
N PHE A 42 8.58 -3.12 6.63
CA PHE A 42 9.62 -4.13 6.82
C PHE A 42 10.78 -3.64 7.70
N ARG A 43 11.17 -2.36 7.57
CA ARG A 43 12.22 -1.73 8.37
C ARG A 43 11.78 -1.29 9.76
N GLY A 44 10.49 -1.41 10.09
CA GLY A 44 9.92 -0.93 11.35
C GLY A 44 9.83 0.60 11.45
N GLU A 45 9.93 1.30 10.33
CA GLU A 45 9.79 2.76 10.24
C GLU A 45 8.32 3.21 10.26
N SER A 46 7.39 2.28 10.02
CA SER A 46 5.96 2.54 10.01
C SER A 46 5.18 1.30 10.43
N THR A 47 4.02 1.52 11.02
CA THR A 47 3.02 0.46 11.23
C THR A 47 2.01 0.42 10.07
N ALA A 48 1.22 -0.65 10.02
CA ALA A 48 0.09 -0.74 9.09
C ALA A 48 -0.96 0.36 9.33
N GLU A 49 -1.17 0.79 10.59
CA GLU A 49 -2.11 1.87 10.90
C GLU A 49 -1.59 3.22 10.43
N ASP A 50 -0.29 3.49 10.57
CA ASP A 50 0.34 4.71 10.07
C ASP A 50 0.20 4.81 8.54
N GLU A 51 0.42 3.71 7.82
CA GLU A 51 0.23 3.67 6.36
C GLU A 51 -1.24 3.82 5.96
N ARG A 52 -2.16 3.23 6.72
CA ARG A 52 -3.61 3.43 6.51
C ARG A 52 -4.00 4.90 6.66
N VAL A 53 -3.50 5.58 7.68
CA VAL A 53 -3.75 7.01 7.89
C VAL A 53 -3.18 7.85 6.74
N ARG A 54 -1.97 7.53 6.24
CA ARG A 54 -1.39 8.18 5.06
C ARG A 54 -2.28 8.03 3.82
N VAL A 55 -2.69 6.81 3.50
CA VAL A 55 -3.55 6.53 2.33
C VAL A 55 -4.88 7.29 2.43
N LEU A 56 -5.50 7.34 3.61
CA LEU A 56 -6.73 8.10 3.82
C LEU A 56 -6.52 9.61 3.62
N ALA A 57 -5.39 10.16 4.06
CA ALA A 57 -5.04 11.55 3.84
C ALA A 57 -4.82 11.86 2.34
N GLU A 58 -4.14 10.98 1.61
CA GLU A 58 -3.91 11.12 0.16
C GLU A 58 -5.22 11.07 -0.65
N ILE A 59 -6.14 10.16 -0.30
CA ILE A 59 -7.47 10.09 -0.92
C ILE A 59 -8.24 11.39 -0.66
N THR A 60 -8.19 11.90 0.57
CA THR A 60 -8.87 13.14 0.96
C THR A 60 -8.30 14.33 0.20
N ALA A 61 -6.97 14.44 0.09
CA ALA A 61 -6.31 15.50 -0.67
C ALA A 61 -6.65 15.44 -2.17
N SER A 62 -6.66 14.24 -2.75
CA SER A 62 -7.01 14.04 -4.17
C SER A 62 -8.44 14.45 -4.49
N ARG A 63 -9.39 14.21 -3.56
CA ARG A 63 -10.79 14.65 -3.70
C ARG A 63 -10.93 16.17 -3.62
N SER A 64 -10.16 16.82 -2.75
CA SER A 64 -10.17 18.28 -2.60
C SER A 64 -9.47 19.03 -3.74
N ALA A 65 -8.61 18.35 -4.51
CA ALA A 65 -7.89 18.91 -5.65
C ALA A 65 -8.64 18.80 -6.99
N ALA A 66 -9.81 18.14 -7.03
CA ALA A 66 -10.67 18.16 -8.21
C ALA A 66 -11.20 19.60 -8.45
N PRO A 67 -11.10 20.16 -9.67
CA PRO A 67 -11.62 21.50 -9.95
C PRO A 67 -13.14 21.55 -9.76
N PRO A 68 -13.72 22.71 -9.38
CA PRO A 68 -15.15 22.92 -9.34
C PRO A 68 -15.73 23.03 -10.76
N ASP A 69 -15.69 21.95 -11.54
CA ASP A 69 -16.32 21.94 -12.85
C ASP A 69 -17.77 21.50 -12.70
N GLY A 70 -18.57 22.47 -12.27
CA GLY A 70 -20.02 22.51 -12.41
C GLY A 70 -20.42 22.51 -13.89
N GLN A 71 -20.34 21.36 -14.54
CA GLN A 71 -21.07 21.11 -15.78
C GLN A 71 -22.49 20.64 -15.39
N PRO A 72 -23.56 21.38 -15.72
CA PRO A 72 -24.91 20.89 -15.49
C PRO A 72 -25.18 19.66 -16.35
N LEU A 73 -25.95 18.73 -15.79
CA LEU A 73 -26.62 17.67 -16.54
C LEU A 73 -27.38 18.34 -17.69
N ARG A 74 -26.97 18.09 -18.94
CA ARG A 74 -27.77 18.51 -20.10
C ARG A 74 -28.97 17.58 -20.21
N ASP A 75 -30.14 18.20 -20.32
CA ASP A 75 -31.45 17.55 -20.55
C ASP A 75 -31.48 16.66 -21.80
#